data_AF-A0A2W6E0F2-F1
#
_entry.id   AF-A0A2W6E0F2-F1
#
_cell.length_a   1.000
_cell.length_b   1.000
_cell.length_c   1.000
_cell.angle_alpha   90.00
_cell.angle_beta   90.00
_cell.angle_gamma   90.00
#
_symmetry.space_group_name_H-M   'P 1'
#
loop_
_entity.id
_entity.type
_entity.pdbx_description
1 polymer ?
#
loop_
_entity_poly.entity_id
_entity_poly.type
_entity_poly.pdbx_seq_one_letter_code
_entity_poly.pdbx_strand_id
1 'polypeptide(L)'
;MASTAQRRRHGNDQRAVIRADRADEDHVVEAPAIVRHGGRYVLFYSGNAYNGGRYFINYATADALCDEFVKHQGEFLNQHTLDDAYQNPGGQDVLHAHRHDFLVFHAYTAPPAVPCS
;
A
#
# COMPACT_ATOMS: atom_id res chain seq x y z
N MET A 1 27.37 38.57 11.46
CA MET A 1 26.90 37.29 12.03
C MET A 1 25.53 36.99 11.46
N ALA A 2 25.41 35.92 10.67
CA ALA A 2 24.13 35.34 10.28
C ALA A 2 24.35 33.82 10.26
N SER A 3 23.62 33.12 11.12
CA SER A 3 23.62 31.66 11.21
C SER A 3 22.67 31.12 10.14
N THR A 4 23.22 30.44 9.14
CA THR A 4 22.41 29.67 8.21
C THR A 4 22.20 28.29 8.83
N ALA A 5 20.99 28.05 9.35
CA ALA A 5 20.57 26.71 9.74
C ALA A 5 20.66 25.80 8.51
N GLN A 6 21.69 24.94 8.49
CA GLN A 6 21.87 23.90 7.49
C GLN A 6 20.63 23.00 7.52
N ARG A 7 19.76 23.10 6.51
CA ARG A 7 18.72 22.07 6.26
C ARG A 7 19.45 20.73 6.23
N ARG A 8 19.18 19.84 7.19
CA ARG A 8 19.64 18.45 7.12
C ARG A 8 18.99 17.83 5.87
N ARG A 9 19.74 17.77 4.77
CA ARG A 9 19.40 16.87 3.67
C ARG A 9 19.58 15.47 4.26
N HIS A 10 18.52 14.66 4.25
CA HIS A 10 18.65 13.22 4.49
C HIS A 10 19.76 12.72 3.55
N GLY A 11 20.75 12.01 4.08
CA GLY A 11 21.89 11.51 3.31
C GLY A 11 21.42 10.64 2.15
N ASN A 12 22.29 10.48 1.15
CA ASN A 12 22.05 9.67 -0.07
C ASN A 12 21.92 8.15 0.19
N ASP A 13 21.67 7.74 1.43
CA ASP A 13 21.59 6.35 1.88
C ASP A 13 20.16 5.80 1.82
N GLN A 14 19.33 6.32 0.91
CA GLN A 14 17.98 5.79 0.68
C GLN A 14 18.08 4.40 0.05
N ARG A 15 17.62 3.38 0.80
CA ARG A 15 17.46 2.02 0.30
C ARG A 15 16.00 1.76 -0.05
N ALA A 16 15.73 1.40 -1.30
CA ALA A 16 14.44 0.85 -1.68
C ALA A 16 14.30 -0.55 -1.07
N VAL A 17 13.25 -0.74 -0.26
CA VAL A 17 12.89 -2.03 0.36
C VAL A 17 11.79 -2.76 -0.41
N ILE A 18 11.12 -2.07 -1.32
CA ILE A 18 10.16 -2.58 -2.31
C ILE A 18 10.31 -1.79 -3.61
N ARG A 19 9.98 -2.40 -4.76
CA ARG A 19 10.06 -1.82 -6.10
C ARG A 19 8.82 -2.20 -6.90
N ALA A 20 8.48 -1.46 -7.95
CA ALA A 20 7.49 -1.89 -8.94
C ALA A 20 8.18 -2.80 -9.97
N ASP A 21 8.16 -4.10 -9.73
CA ASP A 21 8.89 -5.12 -10.51
C ASP A 21 8.02 -6.27 -10.98
N ARG A 22 6.70 -6.21 -10.72
CA ARG A 22 5.71 -7.11 -11.30
C ARG A 22 4.92 -6.42 -12.41
N ALA A 23 4.44 -7.21 -13.37
CA ALA A 23 3.70 -6.68 -14.51
C ALA A 23 2.33 -6.07 -14.14
N ASP A 24 1.68 -6.60 -13.10
CA ASP A 24 0.38 -6.10 -12.60
C ASP A 24 0.50 -4.74 -11.88
N GLU A 25 1.66 -4.43 -11.33
CA GLU A 25 1.96 -3.15 -10.67
C GLU A 25 2.02 -1.96 -11.65
N ASP A 26 2.16 -2.21 -12.95
CA ASP A 26 2.29 -1.20 -14.00
C ASP A 26 3.22 -0.02 -13.62
N HIS A 27 4.43 -0.36 -13.16
CA HIS A 27 5.45 0.59 -12.74
C HIS A 27 5.10 1.46 -11.52
N VAL A 28 3.99 1.16 -10.83
CA VAL A 28 3.53 1.88 -9.63
C VAL A 28 3.53 0.95 -8.43
N VAL A 29 4.28 1.34 -7.40
CA VAL A 29 4.08 0.89 -6.02
C VAL A 29 4.03 2.13 -5.13
N GLU A 30 2.99 2.25 -4.31
CA GLU A 30 2.77 3.44 -3.49
C GLU A 30 2.05 3.12 -2.18
N ALA A 31 1.78 4.17 -1.39
CA ALA A 31 1.12 4.10 -0.10
C ALA A 31 1.67 2.99 0.83
N PRO A 32 2.97 2.96 1.16
CA PRO A 32 3.50 1.91 2.02
C PRO A 32 2.98 2.07 3.46
N ALA A 33 2.46 0.98 4.04
CA ALA A 33 2.11 0.88 5.44
C ALA A 33 2.79 -0.35 6.06
N ILE A 34 3.66 -0.14 7.05
CA ILE A 34 4.46 -1.22 7.63
C ILE A 34 4.05 -1.49 9.07
N VAL A 35 3.92 -2.77 9.39
CA VAL A 35 3.60 -3.26 10.74
C VAL A 35 4.53 -4.41 11.11
N ARG A 36 4.64 -4.67 12.42
CA ARG A 36 5.31 -5.86 12.93
C ARG A 36 4.26 -6.85 13.43
N HIS A 37 4.17 -8.00 12.78
CA HIS A 37 3.17 -9.03 13.12
C HIS A 37 3.82 -10.42 13.08
N GLY A 38 3.55 -11.26 14.08
CA GLY A 38 4.08 -12.62 14.14
C GLY A 38 5.62 -12.70 14.12
N GLY A 39 6.31 -11.69 14.62
CA GLY A 39 7.77 -11.61 14.63
C GLY A 39 8.41 -11.08 13.34
N ARG A 40 7.64 -10.84 12.28
CA ARG A 40 8.12 -10.36 10.97
C ARG A 40 7.61 -8.95 10.68
N TYR A 41 8.26 -8.27 9.75
CA TYR A 41 7.73 -7.03 9.16
C TYR A 41 6.80 -7.39 8.00
N VAL A 42 5.63 -6.75 7.98
CA VAL A 42 4.66 -6.81 6.88
C VAL A 42 4.53 -5.40 6.33
N LEU A 43 4.87 -5.21 5.06
CA LEU A 43 4.71 -3.97 4.32
C LEU A 43 3.54 -4.15 3.37
N PHE A 44 2.42 -3.51 3.66
CA PHE A 44 1.33 -3.33 2.72
C PHE A 44 1.68 -2.21 1.74
N TYR A 45 1.31 -2.38 0.48
CA TYR A 45 1.48 -1.39 -0.58
C TYR A 45 0.30 -1.45 -1.55
N SER A 46 0.06 -0.35 -2.24
CA SER A 46 -0.84 -0.31 -3.39
C SER A 46 -0.04 -0.41 -4.69
N GLY A 47 -0.54 -1.17 -5.66
CA GLY A 47 0.02 -1.30 -7.00
C GLY A 47 -0.93 -0.83 -8.09
N ASN A 48 -0.39 -0.48 -9.26
CA ASN A 48 -1.11 0.12 -10.39
C ASN A 48 -1.59 1.56 -10.13
N ALA A 49 -2.21 2.20 -11.13
CA ALA A 49 -2.75 3.55 -11.00
C ALA A 49 -4.12 3.54 -10.29
N TYR A 50 -4.30 4.43 -9.30
CA TYR A 50 -5.54 4.52 -8.50
C TYR A 50 -6.83 4.71 -9.32
N ASN A 51 -6.73 5.25 -10.53
CA ASN A 51 -7.86 5.51 -11.43
C ASN A 51 -7.93 4.56 -12.65
N GLY A 52 -7.08 3.53 -12.70
CA GLY A 52 -6.91 2.66 -13.87
C GLY A 52 -7.90 1.49 -13.98
N GLY A 53 -8.75 1.27 -12.98
CA GLY A 53 -9.62 0.08 -12.91
C GLY A 53 -8.87 -1.20 -12.54
N ARG A 54 -7.64 -1.06 -12.02
CA ARG A 54 -6.71 -2.15 -11.68
C ARG A 54 -5.90 -1.85 -10.41
N TYR A 55 -6.26 -0.82 -9.64
CA TYR A 55 -5.57 -0.54 -8.38
C TYR A 55 -5.85 -1.67 -7.38
N PHE A 56 -4.81 -2.15 -6.70
CA PHE A 56 -4.92 -3.23 -5.75
C PHE A 56 -3.99 -3.01 -4.56
N ILE A 57 -4.31 -3.64 -3.43
CA ILE A 57 -3.43 -3.75 -2.27
C ILE A 57 -2.76 -5.12 -2.31
N ASN A 58 -1.46 -5.13 -2.07
CA ASN A 58 -0.74 -6.36 -1.76
C ASN A 58 0.18 -6.12 -0.57
N TYR A 59 0.84 -7.19 -0.10
CA TYR A 59 1.81 -7.09 0.98
C TYR A 59 3.10 -7.83 0.65
N ALA A 60 4.15 -7.46 1.36
CA ALA A 60 5.45 -8.11 1.31
C ALA A 60 5.99 -8.30 2.73
N THR A 61 6.86 -9.29 2.93
CA THR A 61 7.38 -9.64 4.27
C THR A 61 8.89 -9.67 4.31
N ALA A 62 9.45 -9.28 5.47
CA ALA A 62 10.88 -9.31 5.75
C ALA A 62 11.13 -9.61 7.23
N ASP A 63 12.32 -10.12 7.56
CA ASP A 63 12.70 -10.38 8.94
C ASP A 63 13.29 -9.13 9.63
N ALA A 64 13.93 -8.23 8.87
CA ALA A 64 14.33 -6.90 9.32
C ALA A 64 13.77 -5.77 8.45
N LEU A 65 13.62 -4.57 9.06
CA LEU A 65 13.05 -3.39 8.42
C LEU A 65 13.82 -2.94 7.16
N CYS A 66 15.13 -3.18 7.14
CA CYS A 66 16.00 -2.78 6.04
C CYS A 66 16.29 -3.92 5.06
N ASP A 67 15.70 -5.10 5.22
CA ASP A 67 15.91 -6.21 4.28
C ASP A 67 15.10 -6.01 2.99
N GLU A 68 15.33 -6.90 2.03
CA GLU A 68 14.47 -7.00 0.86
C GLU A 68 13.15 -7.66 1.26
N PHE A 69 12.03 -6.99 0.95
CA PHE A 69 10.71 -7.52 1.24
C PHE A 69 10.26 -8.48 0.14
N VAL A 70 9.88 -9.69 0.53
CA VAL A 70 9.36 -10.71 -0.39
C VAL A 70 7.85 -10.54 -0.52
N LYS A 71 7.40 -10.18 -1.72
CA LYS A 71 5.98 -9.96 -2.04
C LYS A 71 5.16 -11.24 -1.95
N HIS A 72 3.95 -11.12 -1.41
CA HIS A 72 2.90 -12.12 -1.54
C HIS A 72 2.55 -12.34 -3.03
N GLN A 73 2.28 -13.58 -3.40
CA GLN A 73 1.96 -13.97 -4.77
C GLN A 73 0.53 -13.54 -5.13
N GLY A 74 0.34 -12.94 -6.30
CA GLY A 74 -0.97 -12.38 -6.68
C GLY A 74 -1.29 -11.08 -5.94
N GLU A 75 -2.56 -10.76 -5.85
CA GLU A 75 -3.09 -9.53 -5.25
C GLU A 75 -3.83 -9.90 -3.95
N PHE A 76 -3.58 -9.18 -2.86
CA PHE A 76 -4.22 -9.47 -1.57
C PHE A 76 -5.66 -8.93 -1.52
N LEU A 77 -5.85 -7.67 -1.91
CA LEU A 77 -7.17 -7.07 -2.11
C LEU A 77 -7.22 -6.37 -3.46
N ASN A 78 -8.20 -6.74 -4.27
CA ASN A 78 -8.61 -6.10 -5.50
C ASN A 78 -10.15 -6.05 -5.57
N GLN A 79 -10.70 -5.46 -6.64
CA GLN A 79 -12.14 -5.37 -6.83
C GLN A 79 -12.87 -6.73 -6.79
N HIS A 80 -12.25 -7.79 -7.32
CA HIS A 80 -12.85 -9.13 -7.36
C HIS A 80 -12.86 -9.82 -6.00
N THR A 81 -11.81 -9.63 -5.18
CA THR A 81 -11.81 -10.11 -3.78
C THR A 81 -12.79 -9.34 -2.89
N LEU A 82 -13.30 -8.20 -3.38
CA LEU A 82 -14.29 -7.36 -2.74
C LEU A 82 -15.67 -7.47 -3.43
N ASP A 83 -15.93 -8.61 -4.09
CA ASP A 83 -17.20 -8.93 -4.76
C ASP A 83 -17.69 -7.85 -5.75
N ASP A 84 -16.75 -7.15 -6.40
CA ASP A 84 -16.96 -6.03 -7.32
C ASP A 84 -17.73 -4.83 -6.75
N ALA A 85 -17.98 -4.82 -5.42
CA ALA A 85 -18.67 -3.74 -4.72
C ALA A 85 -17.80 -2.48 -4.55
N TYR A 86 -16.48 -2.66 -4.55
CA TYR A 86 -15.49 -1.62 -4.35
C TYR A 86 -14.42 -1.69 -5.44
N GLN A 87 -14.31 -0.64 -6.24
CA GLN A 87 -13.41 -0.53 -7.38
C GLN A 87 -12.14 0.21 -6.97
N ASN A 88 -10.99 -0.23 -7.49
CA ASN A 88 -9.68 0.36 -7.19
C ASN A 88 -9.37 0.52 -5.69
N PRO A 89 -9.37 -0.55 -4.87
CA PRO A 89 -8.98 -0.45 -3.47
C PRO A 89 -7.48 -0.15 -3.29
N GLY A 90 -7.15 0.80 -2.42
CA GLY A 90 -5.78 1.09 -2.03
C GLY A 90 -5.61 2.28 -1.10
N GLY A 91 -4.41 2.88 -1.09
CA GLY A 91 -4.04 3.93 -0.14
C GLY A 91 -4.21 3.49 1.31
N GLN A 92 -3.86 2.24 1.60
CA GLN A 92 -4.18 1.58 2.86
C GLN A 92 -3.28 2.02 4.02
N ASP A 93 -3.80 1.87 5.23
CA ASP A 93 -3.04 1.94 6.47
C ASP A 93 -3.55 0.88 7.47
N VAL A 94 -2.79 0.61 8.54
CA VAL A 94 -3.14 -0.38 9.56
C VAL A 94 -3.42 0.30 10.89
N LEU A 95 -4.67 0.25 11.33
CA LEU A 95 -5.08 0.75 12.63
C LEU A 95 -5.00 -0.39 13.66
N HIS A 96 -4.20 -0.18 14.70
CA HIS A 96 -4.08 -1.15 15.79
C HIS A 96 -5.15 -0.84 16.84
N ALA A 97 -6.02 -1.82 17.13
CA ALA A 97 -7.00 -1.73 18.21
C ALA A 97 -6.75 -2.83 19.24
N HIS A 98 -7.40 -2.72 20.41
CA HIS A 98 -7.11 -3.57 21.57
C HIS A 98 -7.14 -5.08 21.30
N ARG A 99 -8.02 -5.56 20.41
CA ARG A 99 -8.21 -6.99 20.12
C ARG A 99 -7.91 -7.39 18.68
N HIS A 100 -7.87 -6.43 17.77
CA HIS A 100 -7.76 -6.67 16.33
C HIS A 100 -7.00 -5.51 15.68
N ASP A 101 -6.26 -5.84 14.63
CA ASP A 101 -5.75 -4.86 13.70
C ASP A 101 -6.75 -4.72 12.55
N PHE A 102 -6.94 -3.50 12.08
CA PHE A 102 -7.81 -3.18 10.95
C PHE A 102 -6.98 -2.64 9.81
N LEU A 103 -7.10 -3.25 8.63
CA LEU A 103 -6.64 -2.64 7.40
C LEU A 103 -7.74 -1.70 6.91
N VAL A 104 -7.44 -0.41 6.83
CA VAL A 104 -8.33 0.61 6.27
C VAL A 104 -7.80 1.05 4.93
N PHE A 105 -8.69 1.32 3.97
CA PHE A 105 -8.33 1.69 2.61
C PHE A 105 -9.43 2.55 1.99
N HIS A 106 -9.10 3.26 0.91
CA HIS A 106 -10.09 3.91 0.06
C HIS A 106 -10.40 3.02 -1.15
N ALA A 107 -11.61 3.17 -1.67
CA ALA A 107 -12.04 2.58 -2.93
C ALA A 107 -13.16 3.42 -3.53
N TYR A 108 -13.38 3.32 -4.83
CA TYR A 108 -14.58 3.84 -5.46
C TYR A 108 -15.75 2.88 -5.21
N THR A 109 -16.90 3.43 -4.86
CA THR A 109 -18.16 2.67 -4.90
C THR A 109 -18.79 2.85 -6.26
N ALA A 110 -19.60 1.88 -6.69
CA ALA A 110 -20.50 2.11 -7.81
C ALA A 110 -21.36 3.35 -7.50
N PRO A 111 -21.64 4.23 -8.49
CA PRO A 111 -22.64 5.26 -8.29
C PRO A 111 -23.93 4.59 -7.80
N PRO A 112 -24.66 5.20 -6.84
CA PRO A 112 -25.90 4.63 -6.37
C PRO A 112 -26.79 4.35 -7.58
N ALA A 113 -27.40 3.17 -7.63
CA ALA A 113 -28.42 2.86 -8.62
C ALA A 113 -29.61 3.79 -8.36
N VAL A 114 -29.61 4.96 -8.98
CA VAL A 114 -30.76 5.84 -9.04
C VAL A 114 -31.43 5.51 -10.37
N PRO A 115 -32.45 4.62 -10.41
CA PRO A 115 -33.17 4.39 -11.63
C PRO A 115 -33.81 5.71 -12.08
N CYS A 116 -33.68 6.03 -13.37
CA CYS A 116 -34.49 7.09 -13.96
C CYS A 116 -35.95 6.65 -13.88
N SER A 117 -36.78 7.39 -13.14
CA SER A 117 -38.24 7.28 -13.14
C SER A 117 -38.83 8.07 -14.31
#